data_AF-A0A7S0C4J3-F1
#
_entry.id   AF-A0A7S0C4J3-F1
#
_cell.length_a   1.000
_cell.length_b   1.000
_cell.length_c   1.000
_cell.angle_alpha   90.00
_cell.angle_beta   90.00
_cell.angle_gamma   90.00
#
_symmetry.space_group_name_H-M   'P 1'
#
loop_
_entity.id
_entity.type
_entity.pdbx_description
1 polymer ?
#
loop_
_entity_poly.entity_id
_entity_poly.type
_entity_poly.pdbx_seq_one_letter_code
_entity_poly.pdbx_strand_id
1 'polypeptide(L)'
;HCNNRKKHGRGSKNGQKNIPQLKDKLAEPSSPVRAINADGIPLSSKCVDVVITNPPFGTKHNAGVDMAFLFAAVRLSRKAVYSFHKSSTRKYILKTIKETFGTSVGVEIVAEMKFEIGNMYKFHKEKSKDVHVDLVRVWHINSEEHNCNDDDLAATSSMDRKIQE
;
A
#
# COMPACT_ATOMS: atom_id res chain seq x y z
N HIS A 1 76.77 0.67 -11.37
CA HIS A 1 77.32 1.94 -11.89
C HIS A 1 76.18 2.66 -12.62
N CYS A 2 75.50 3.65 -12.02
CA CYS A 2 75.92 5.09 -11.91
C CYS A 2 75.63 5.82 -13.24
N ASN A 3 74.96 6.97 -13.40
CA ASN A 3 74.27 7.99 -12.59
C ASN A 3 73.45 8.85 -13.62
N ASN A 4 72.21 9.31 -13.40
CA ASN A 4 71.73 10.44 -12.58
C ASN A 4 71.92 11.86 -13.18
N ARG A 5 70.80 12.60 -13.36
CA ARG A 5 70.53 14.08 -13.20
C ARG A 5 69.53 14.61 -14.27
N LYS A 6 68.28 15.03 -13.92
CA LYS A 6 67.81 16.36 -13.42
C LYS A 6 67.98 17.48 -14.48
N LYS A 7 67.01 18.33 -14.87
CA LYS A 7 66.00 19.08 -14.09
C LYS A 7 65.12 20.02 -14.97
N HIS A 8 63.91 20.38 -14.48
CA HIS A 8 63.07 21.59 -14.66
C HIS A 8 62.53 21.96 -16.08
N GLY A 9 61.32 22.47 -16.33
CA GLY A 9 60.19 23.00 -15.54
C GLY A 9 59.52 24.18 -16.30
N ARG A 10 58.16 24.23 -16.35
CA ARG A 10 57.20 25.31 -16.77
C ARG A 10 55.99 24.62 -17.44
N GLY A 11 54.70 24.84 -17.19
CA GLY A 11 53.93 25.80 -16.38
C GLY A 11 52.61 26.08 -17.13
N SER A 12 51.47 25.94 -16.45
CA SER A 12 50.11 26.45 -16.82
C SER A 12 49.42 25.77 -18.04
N LYS A 13 48.13 25.43 -18.05
CA LYS A 13 46.96 26.16 -17.55
C LYS A 13 45.82 25.23 -17.09
N ASN A 14 45.14 25.70 -16.05
CA ASN A 14 43.86 25.24 -15.53
C ASN A 14 42.78 25.15 -16.61
N GLY A 15 42.09 24.03 -16.65
CA GLY A 15 40.83 23.84 -17.37
C GLY A 15 39.81 23.17 -16.46
N GLN A 16 39.47 23.83 -15.34
CA GLN A 16 38.26 23.49 -14.58
C GLN A 16 37.07 23.76 -15.50
N LYS A 17 36.55 22.71 -16.13
CA LYS A 17 35.22 22.75 -16.73
C LYS A 17 34.23 22.83 -15.58
N ASN A 18 33.76 24.04 -15.30
CA ASN A 18 32.62 24.30 -14.44
C ASN A 18 31.44 23.48 -14.95
N ILE A 19 31.13 22.39 -14.26
CA ILE A 19 29.82 21.74 -14.36
C ILE A 19 28.85 22.71 -13.68
N PRO A 20 27.86 23.28 -14.38
CA PRO A 20 26.86 24.12 -13.74
C PRO A 20 26.18 23.29 -12.66
N GLN A 21 26.25 23.76 -11.41
CA GLN A 21 25.47 23.19 -10.33
C GLN A 21 23.99 23.38 -10.68
N LEU A 22 23.33 22.30 -11.10
CA LEU A 22 21.90 22.24 -11.29
C LEU A 22 21.24 22.20 -9.90
N LYS A 23 21.32 23.33 -9.19
CA LYS A 23 20.48 23.64 -8.02
C LYS A 23 19.29 24.44 -8.50
N ASP A 24 18.52 23.84 -9.41
CA ASP A 24 17.23 24.37 -9.79
C ASP A 24 16.18 23.78 -8.85
N LYS A 25 15.84 24.60 -7.85
CA LYS A 25 14.48 24.83 -7.36
C LYS A 25 13.59 23.58 -7.33
N LEU A 26 13.68 22.80 -6.26
CA LEU A 26 12.51 22.06 -5.80
C LEU A 26 11.46 23.11 -5.45
N ALA A 27 10.47 23.29 -6.33
CA ALA A 27 9.26 23.98 -5.97
C ALA A 27 8.64 23.23 -4.79
N GLU A 28 8.50 23.91 -3.65
CA GLU A 28 7.67 23.44 -2.54
C GLU A 28 6.29 23.09 -3.10
N PRO A 29 5.79 21.86 -2.93
CA PRO A 29 4.52 21.49 -3.52
C PRO A 29 3.41 22.32 -2.87
N SER A 30 2.79 23.18 -3.68
CA SER A 30 1.70 24.09 -3.33
C SER A 30 0.35 23.37 -3.14
N SER A 31 0.38 22.14 -2.66
CA SER A 31 -0.76 21.31 -2.35
C SER A 31 -0.32 20.32 -1.29
N PRO A 32 -1.15 19.99 -0.28
CA PRO A 32 -0.77 18.99 0.71
C PRO A 32 -0.56 17.66 -0.02
N VAL A 33 0.70 17.34 -0.31
CA VAL A 33 1.10 16.02 -0.76
C VAL A 33 0.76 15.12 0.39
N ARG A 34 -0.39 14.45 0.32
CA ARG A 34 -0.76 13.45 1.32
C ARG A 34 0.41 12.48 1.42
N ALA A 35 0.95 12.32 2.62
CA ALA A 35 2.01 11.37 2.88
C ALA A 35 1.58 10.00 2.32
N ILE A 36 2.41 9.43 1.45
CA ILE A 36 2.15 8.12 0.87
C ILE A 36 2.53 7.09 1.94
N ASN A 37 1.56 6.27 2.35
CA ASN A 37 1.81 5.18 3.30
C ASN A 37 2.71 4.10 2.66
N ALA A 38 3.28 3.20 3.48
CA ALA A 38 4.16 2.12 3.01
C ALA A 38 3.53 1.21 1.93
N ASP A 39 2.20 1.18 1.84
CA ASP A 39 1.44 0.42 0.84
C ASP A 39 1.13 1.22 -0.45
N GLY A 40 1.59 2.46 -0.57
CA GLY A 40 1.37 3.30 -1.74
C GLY A 40 0.00 3.97 -1.81
N ILE A 41 -0.86 3.81 -0.80
CA ILE A 41 -2.23 4.34 -0.82
C ILE A 41 -2.34 5.61 0.04
N PRO A 42 -2.68 6.79 -0.53
CA PRO A 42 -2.73 8.08 0.16
C PRO A 42 -4.06 8.30 0.92
N LEU A 43 -4.49 7.28 1.66
CA LEU A 43 -5.68 7.31 2.52
C LEU A 43 -5.27 7.02 3.97
N SER A 44 -5.91 7.70 4.92
CA SER A 44 -5.70 7.45 6.35
C SER A 44 -6.14 6.04 6.75
N SER A 45 -5.57 5.52 7.83
CA SER A 45 -6.01 4.25 8.41
C SER A 45 -7.44 4.37 8.97
N LYS A 46 -8.19 3.27 8.94
CA LYS A 46 -9.59 3.17 9.43
C LYS A 46 -10.55 4.20 8.82
N CYS A 47 -10.32 4.63 7.58
CA CYS A 47 -11.13 5.66 6.91
C CYS A 47 -12.42 5.13 6.27
N VAL A 48 -12.61 3.81 6.19
CA VAL A 48 -13.82 3.18 5.64
C VAL A 48 -14.30 2.07 6.57
N ASP A 49 -15.62 1.82 6.62
CA ASP A 49 -16.17 0.79 7.50
C ASP A 49 -15.77 -0.63 7.09
N VAL A 50 -15.99 -0.94 5.82
CA VAL A 50 -15.80 -2.27 5.26
C VAL A 50 -15.04 -2.16 3.95
N VAL A 51 -14.04 -3.04 3.77
CA VAL A 51 -13.32 -3.19 2.51
C VAL A 51 -13.66 -4.55 1.91
N ILE A 52 -13.99 -4.59 0.62
CA ILE A 52 -14.20 -5.83 -0.13
C ILE A 52 -13.15 -5.89 -1.24
N THR A 53 -12.39 -6.98 -1.32
CA THR A 53 -11.32 -7.14 -2.32
C THR A 53 -11.42 -8.46 -3.07
N ASN A 54 -11.17 -8.40 -4.37
CA ASN A 54 -10.90 -9.56 -5.20
C ASN A 54 -9.48 -9.40 -5.80
N PRO A 55 -8.43 -9.61 -4.99
CA PRO A 55 -7.07 -9.39 -5.44
C PRO A 55 -6.70 -10.38 -6.56
N PRO A 56 -5.74 -10.01 -7.44
CA PRO A 56 -5.31 -10.90 -8.51
C PRO A 56 -4.72 -12.20 -7.97
N PHE A 57 -5.30 -13.35 -8.34
CA PHE A 57 -4.85 -14.67 -7.87
C PHE A 57 -3.75 -15.26 -8.75
N GLY A 58 -2.69 -15.78 -8.12
CA GLY A 58 -1.79 -16.74 -8.77
C GLY A 58 -1.02 -16.21 -9.98
N THR A 59 -0.74 -14.91 -10.03
CA THR A 59 0.17 -14.35 -11.04
C THR A 59 1.58 -14.86 -10.76
N LYS A 60 2.11 -15.72 -11.66
CA LYS A 60 3.42 -16.38 -11.53
C LYS A 60 4.59 -15.41 -11.27
N HIS A 61 4.44 -14.15 -11.64
CA HIS A 61 5.46 -13.11 -11.47
C HIS A 61 5.19 -12.14 -10.30
N ASN A 62 4.03 -12.23 -9.63
CA ASN A 62 3.67 -11.33 -8.53
C ASN A 62 3.15 -12.10 -7.30
N ALA A 63 3.90 -13.11 -6.86
CA ALA A 63 3.59 -13.80 -5.62
C ALA A 63 3.58 -12.80 -4.44
N GLY A 64 2.53 -12.82 -3.63
CA GLY A 64 2.39 -11.96 -2.45
C GLY A 64 1.65 -10.64 -2.68
N VAL A 65 1.23 -10.31 -3.91
CA VAL A 65 0.39 -9.12 -4.16
C VAL A 65 -0.96 -9.23 -3.46
N ASP A 66 -1.53 -10.44 -3.39
CA ASP A 66 -2.76 -10.71 -2.65
C ASP A 66 -2.63 -10.37 -1.16
N MET A 67 -1.47 -10.62 -0.55
CA MET A 67 -1.18 -10.21 0.83
C MET A 67 -1.00 -8.70 0.98
N ALA A 68 -0.35 -8.03 0.03
CA ALA A 68 -0.21 -6.57 0.05
C ALA A 68 -1.58 -5.88 0.02
N PHE A 69 -2.48 -6.35 -0.84
CA PHE A 69 -3.87 -5.89 -0.89
C PHE A 69 -4.60 -6.14 0.43
N LEU A 70 -4.41 -7.32 1.02
CA LEU A 70 -5.06 -7.67 2.28
C LEU A 70 -4.58 -6.77 3.43
N PHE A 71 -3.29 -6.49 3.54
CA PHE A 71 -2.76 -5.60 4.59
C PHE A 71 -3.21 -4.16 4.42
N ALA A 72 -3.21 -3.66 3.18
CA ALA A 72 -3.77 -2.35 2.86
C ALA A 72 -5.26 -2.30 3.25
N ALA A 73 -6.03 -3.33 2.91
CA ALA A 73 -7.45 -3.40 3.27
C ALA A 73 -7.66 -3.41 4.80
N VAL A 74 -6.86 -4.17 5.55
CA VAL A 74 -6.94 -4.21 7.02
C VAL A 74 -6.65 -2.83 7.61
N ARG A 75 -5.60 -2.15 7.11
CA ARG A 75 -5.24 -0.78 7.54
C ARG A 75 -6.37 0.22 7.28
N LEU A 76 -7.02 0.14 6.13
CA LEU A 76 -8.07 1.08 5.72
C LEU A 76 -9.41 0.81 6.42
N SER A 77 -9.71 -0.44 6.76
CA SER A 77 -10.98 -0.84 7.36
C SER A 77 -11.08 -0.43 8.83
N ARG A 78 -12.26 0.06 9.24
CA ARG A 78 -12.64 0.31 10.63
C ARG A 78 -13.26 -0.92 11.27
N LYS A 79 -14.09 -1.66 10.52
CA LYS A 79 -14.84 -2.81 11.04
C LYS A 79 -14.33 -4.13 10.49
N ALA A 80 -14.35 -4.30 9.17
CA ALA A 80 -14.05 -5.58 8.56
C ALA A 80 -13.46 -5.49 7.13
N VAL A 81 -12.76 -6.55 6.75
CA VAL A 81 -12.30 -6.82 5.38
C VAL A 81 -12.89 -8.14 4.94
N TYR A 82 -13.41 -8.18 3.71
CA TYR A 82 -13.82 -9.39 3.02
C TYR A 82 -12.97 -9.53 1.76
N SER A 83 -12.14 -10.58 1.70
CA SER A 83 -11.24 -10.79 0.57
C SER A 83 -11.37 -12.20 0.02
N PHE A 84 -11.54 -12.30 -1.29
CA PHE A 84 -11.47 -13.58 -1.98
C PHE A 84 -10.01 -14.03 -2.07
N HIS A 85 -9.73 -15.31 -1.81
CA HIS A 85 -8.39 -15.91 -1.96
C HIS A 85 -8.49 -17.35 -2.42
N LYS A 86 -7.49 -17.86 -3.16
CA LYS A 86 -7.48 -19.26 -3.58
C LYS A 86 -7.42 -20.20 -2.38
N SER A 87 -8.25 -21.24 -2.33
CA SER A 87 -8.31 -22.14 -1.16
C SER A 87 -6.97 -22.83 -0.86
N SER A 88 -6.11 -23.04 -1.86
CA SER A 88 -4.77 -23.59 -1.67
C SER A 88 -3.84 -22.69 -0.84
N THR A 89 -4.11 -21.38 -0.73
CA THR A 89 -3.31 -20.43 0.05
C THR A 89 -3.89 -20.15 1.43
N ARG A 90 -5.04 -20.75 1.80
CA ARG A 90 -5.73 -20.57 3.10
C ARG A 90 -4.78 -20.63 4.30
N LYS A 91 -4.01 -21.72 4.41
CA LYS A 91 -3.08 -21.93 5.54
C LYS A 91 -2.04 -20.82 5.64
N TYR A 92 -1.54 -20.35 4.50
CA TYR A 92 -0.56 -19.27 4.44
C TYR A 92 -1.19 -17.96 4.91
N ILE A 93 -2.34 -17.57 4.36
CA ILE A 93 -3.06 -16.33 4.72
C ILE A 93 -3.38 -16.29 6.22
N LEU A 94 -3.99 -17.35 6.76
CA LEU A 94 -4.35 -17.42 8.18
C LEU A 94 -3.12 -17.32 9.10
N LYS A 95 -2.01 -17.96 8.70
CA LYS A 95 -0.74 -17.88 9.43
C LYS A 95 -0.18 -16.46 9.40
N THR A 96 -0.08 -15.86 8.21
CA THR A 96 0.52 -14.53 8.04
C THR A 96 -0.29 -13.44 8.72
N ILE A 97 -1.63 -13.49 8.71
CA ILE A 97 -2.47 -12.53 9.44
C ILE A 97 -2.19 -12.62 10.95
N LYS A 98 -2.14 -13.83 11.50
CA LYS A 98 -1.84 -14.04 12.93
C LYS A 98 -0.44 -13.55 13.30
N GLU A 99 0.56 -13.80 12.45
CA GLU A 99 1.93 -13.33 12.67
C GLU A 99 2.06 -11.81 12.57
N THR A 100 1.30 -11.17 11.68
CA THR A 100 1.41 -9.73 11.40
C THR A 100 0.62 -8.88 12.40
N PHE A 101 -0.60 -9.30 12.75
CA PHE A 101 -1.53 -8.52 13.56
C PHE A 101 -1.76 -9.07 14.97
N GLY A 102 -1.24 -10.26 15.27
CA GLY A 102 -1.38 -10.90 16.57
C GLY A 102 -2.86 -11.11 16.96
N THR A 103 -3.20 -10.72 18.18
CA THR A 103 -4.57 -10.80 18.73
C THR A 103 -5.42 -9.57 18.45
N SER A 104 -4.90 -8.59 17.69
CA SER A 104 -5.60 -7.34 17.41
C SER A 104 -6.72 -7.50 16.38
N VAL A 105 -6.68 -8.58 15.60
CA VAL A 105 -7.67 -8.90 14.57
C VAL A 105 -8.14 -10.34 14.68
N GLY A 106 -9.42 -10.57 14.42
CA GLY A 106 -9.99 -11.89 14.17
C GLY A 106 -9.93 -12.22 12.68
N VAL A 107 -9.82 -13.51 12.36
CA VAL A 107 -9.86 -14.00 10.97
C VAL A 107 -10.62 -15.32 10.88
N GLU A 108 -11.48 -15.43 9.87
CA GLU A 108 -12.25 -16.64 9.58
C GLU A 108 -12.47 -16.84 8.07
N ILE A 109 -12.81 -18.08 7.70
CA ILE A 109 -13.29 -18.41 6.36
C ILE A 109 -14.81 -18.41 6.41
N VAL A 110 -15.43 -17.46 5.71
CA VAL A 110 -16.89 -17.27 5.72
C VAL A 110 -17.58 -18.20 4.73
N ALA A 111 -16.96 -18.43 3.57
CA ALA A 111 -17.52 -19.28 2.53
C ALA A 111 -16.41 -19.93 1.70
N GLU A 112 -16.67 -21.14 1.22
CA GLU A 112 -15.84 -21.85 0.25
C GLU A 112 -16.63 -21.99 -1.05
N MET A 113 -16.03 -21.62 -2.17
CA MET A 113 -16.67 -21.59 -3.49
C MET A 113 -15.85 -22.36 -4.51
N LYS A 114 -16.53 -22.91 -5.51
CA LYS A 114 -15.94 -23.57 -6.67
C LYS A 114 -16.40 -22.85 -7.92
N PHE A 115 -15.46 -22.32 -8.67
CA PHE A 115 -15.72 -21.64 -9.94
C PHE A 115 -15.16 -22.48 -11.08
N GLU A 116 -16.03 -22.82 -12.02
CA GLU A 116 -15.61 -23.37 -13.30
C GLU A 116 -15.29 -22.21 -14.23
N ILE A 117 -14.00 -22.00 -14.51
CA ILE A 117 -13.58 -21.00 -15.49
C ILE A 117 -13.50 -21.70 -16.85
N GLY A 118 -14.49 -21.41 -17.70
CA GLY A 118 -14.51 -21.88 -19.08
C GLY A 118 -13.32 -21.33 -19.87
N ASN A 119 -12.95 -22.03 -20.94
CA ASN A 119 -11.86 -21.63 -21.83
C ASN A 119 -12.21 -20.35 -22.62
N MET A 120 -11.92 -19.19 -22.05
CA MET A 120 -12.23 -17.88 -22.66
C MET A 120 -11.14 -17.38 -23.62
N TYR A 121 -9.96 -18.01 -23.69
CA TYR A 121 -8.84 -17.55 -24.52
C TYR A 121 -8.34 -18.61 -25.49
N LYS A 122 -8.03 -18.18 -26.72
CA LYS A 122 -7.61 -19.04 -27.85
C LYS A 122 -6.31 -19.84 -27.61
N PHE A 123 -5.65 -19.67 -26.46
CA PHE A 123 -4.35 -20.24 -26.12
C PHE A 123 -4.39 -21.30 -24.99
N HIS A 124 -5.56 -21.69 -24.47
CA HIS A 124 -5.63 -22.73 -23.45
C HIS A 124 -5.67 -24.15 -24.04
N LYS A 125 -4.82 -25.04 -23.51
CA LYS A 125 -4.83 -26.49 -23.79
C LYS A 125 -5.94 -27.26 -23.08
N GLU A 126 -6.54 -26.71 -22.02
CA GLU A 126 -7.56 -27.35 -21.18
C GLU A 126 -8.94 -26.68 -21.37
N LYS A 127 -10.01 -27.49 -21.36
CA LYS A 127 -11.38 -27.06 -21.67
C LYS A 127 -12.03 -26.22 -20.57
N SER A 128 -11.66 -26.47 -19.32
CA SER A 128 -12.12 -25.74 -18.14
C SER A 128 -11.05 -25.84 -17.05
N LYS A 129 -11.03 -24.88 -16.13
CA LYS A 129 -10.24 -24.97 -14.90
C LYS A 129 -11.14 -24.75 -13.70
N ASP A 130 -11.06 -25.68 -12.76
CA ASP A 130 -11.75 -25.57 -11.48
C ASP A 130 -10.89 -24.72 -10.54
N VAL A 131 -11.45 -23.61 -10.10
CA VAL A 131 -10.81 -22.70 -9.15
C VAL A 131 -11.59 -22.74 -7.84
N HIS A 132 -10.93 -23.23 -6.80
CA HIS A 132 -11.42 -23.20 -5.44
C HIS A 132 -11.01 -21.87 -4.79
N VAL A 133 -11.99 -21.14 -4.27
CA VAL A 133 -11.82 -19.81 -3.69
C VAL A 133 -12.51 -19.75 -2.33
N ASP A 134 -11.85 -19.14 -1.36
CA ASP A 134 -12.38 -18.85 -0.05
C ASP A 134 -12.71 -17.37 0.06
N LEU A 135 -13.82 -17.06 0.71
CA LEU A 135 -14.10 -15.73 1.23
C LEU A 135 -13.52 -15.62 2.64
N VAL A 136 -12.43 -14.87 2.79
CA VAL A 136 -11.79 -14.62 4.08
C VAL A 136 -12.38 -13.35 4.67
N ARG A 137 -12.77 -13.39 5.95
CA ARG A 137 -13.15 -12.21 6.71
C ARG A 137 -12.12 -11.92 7.78
N VAL A 138 -11.68 -10.67 7.85
CA VAL A 138 -10.81 -10.14 8.90
C VAL A 138 -11.56 -9.01 9.59
N TRP A 139 -11.52 -8.94 10.92
CA TRP A 139 -12.16 -7.86 11.69
C TRP A 139 -11.27 -7.42 12.85
N HIS A 140 -11.36 -6.16 13.25
CA HIS A 140 -10.64 -5.65 14.42
C HIS A 140 -11.31 -6.17 15.69
N ILE A 141 -10.52 -6.71 16.62
CA ILE A 141 -11.01 -7.05 17.96
C ILE A 141 -10.94 -5.76 18.77
N ASN A 142 -12.07 -5.29 19.28
CA ASN A 142 -12.16 -4.03 20.02
C ASN A 142 -11.21 -4.06 21.23
N SER A 143 -10.09 -3.34 21.14
CA SER A 143 -9.33 -2.89 22.29
C SER A 143 -9.57 -1.39 22.41
N GLU A 144 -10.69 -1.08 23.08
CA GLU A 144 -11.12 0.25 23.54
C GLU A 144 -11.34 1.33 22.44
N GLU A 145 -12.41 2.08 22.63
CA GLU A 145 -12.91 3.11 21.72
C GLU A 145 -11.91 4.24 21.55
N HIS A 146 -11.38 4.44 20.33
CA HIS A 146 -10.89 5.76 19.97
C HIS A 146 -12.10 6.64 19.67
N ASN A 147 -12.53 7.38 20.70
CA ASN A 147 -13.23 8.65 20.55
C ASN A 147 -12.43 9.50 19.57
N CYS A 148 -12.88 9.56 18.32
CA CYS A 148 -12.56 10.68 17.47
C CYS A 148 -13.44 11.81 17.99
N ASN A 149 -12.83 12.78 18.67
CA ASN A 149 -13.51 14.03 18.95
C ASN A 149 -13.90 14.64 17.61
N ASP A 150 -15.20 14.71 17.35
CA ASP A 150 -15.82 15.45 16.25
C ASP A 150 -15.71 16.97 16.50
N ASP A 151 -14.50 17.49 16.74
CA ASP A 151 -14.29 18.92 17.06
C ASP A 151 -14.34 19.86 15.83
N ASP A 152 -14.63 19.34 14.62
CA ASP A 152 -14.69 20.16 13.40
C ASP A 152 -16.12 20.51 12.92
N LEU A 153 -17.15 20.32 13.75
CA LEU A 153 -18.54 20.71 13.43
C LEU A 153 -19.10 21.87 14.28
N ALA A 154 -18.26 22.81 14.71
CA ALA A 154 -18.68 24.00 15.48
C ALA A 154 -18.31 25.36 14.87
N ALA A 155 -17.73 25.41 13.65
CA ALA A 155 -17.27 26.66 13.04
C ALA A 155 -18.24 27.31 12.03
N THR A 156 -19.41 26.71 11.74
CA THR A 156 -20.36 27.24 10.74
C THR A 156 -21.66 27.80 11.30
N SER A 157 -21.84 27.84 12.63
CA SER A 157 -23.05 28.35 13.29
C SER A 157 -22.91 29.78 13.88
N SER A 158 -21.71 30.38 13.82
CA SER A 158 -21.40 31.62 14.55
C SER A 158 -21.40 32.91 13.68
N MET A 159 -21.72 32.84 12.39
CA MET A 159 -21.78 34.03 11.51
C MET A 159 -23.19 34.58 11.24
N ASP A 160 -24.26 33.90 11.65
CA ASP A 160 -25.64 34.34 11.37
C ASP A 160 -26.34 35.08 12.53
N ARG A 161 -25.62 35.48 13.60
CA ARG A 161 -26.17 36.29 14.70
C ARG A 161 -25.51 37.66 14.87
N LYS A 162 -25.19 38.33 13.76
CA LYS A 162 -24.72 39.72 13.77
C LYS A 162 -25.40 40.65 12.76
N ILE A 163 -26.57 40.26 12.25
CA ILE A 163 -27.44 41.13 11.45
C ILE A 163 -28.86 41.03 12.05
N GLN A 164 -29.04 41.55 13.26
CA GLN A 164 -30.32 41.98 13.85
C GLN A 164 -30.07 42.48 15.28
N GLU A 165 -29.29 43.55 15.38
CA GLU A 165 -29.28 44.56 16.46
C GLU A 165 -28.57 45.80 15.90
#